data_AF-A0A6J8A0U5-F1
#
_entry.id   AF-A0A6J8A0U5-F1
#
_cell.length_a   1.000
_cell.length_b   1.000
_cell.length_c   1.000
_cell.angle_alpha   90.00
_cell.angle_beta   90.00
_cell.angle_gamma   90.00
#
_symmetry.space_group_name_H-M   'P 1'
#
loop_
_entity.id
_entity.type
_entity.pdbx_description
1 polymer ?
#
loop_
_entity_poly.entity_id
_entity_poly.type
_entity_poly.pdbx_seq_one_letter_code
_entity_poly.pdbx_strand_id
1 'polypeptide(L)'
;MGIVTFFLIVSSLQDAYAVTCSEPQLSMCDCEGTVIDCISRGLDAIPNNIPSDTTALNLAGNSITAIDANSLSGLTSLVSLNLNRNSISNIEADAFIDILSLKLIFLESNMLTTVSANIFGTTTNIKLLVLTNNPLECCTMINLFEWASNQTDEFNMAGSCVDFNTTTEFRQFNSSNCSFPVDGQWGSWSKPTCSVTCGNGIGSRHRTCDSPEPSEDGKDCVGPRIETSLCNL
;
A
#
# COMPACT_ATOMS: atom_id res chain seq x y z
N MET A 1 -28.50 4.53 14.25
CA MET A 1 -27.32 4.51 15.15
C MET A 1 -26.03 5.01 14.46
N GLY A 2 -26.10 5.75 13.33
CA GLY A 2 -24.92 6.17 12.56
C GLY A 2 -24.38 7.56 12.87
N ILE A 3 -25.21 8.46 13.40
CA ILE A 3 -24.84 9.86 13.68
C ILE A 3 -24.09 9.97 15.03
N VAL A 4 -24.44 9.17 16.04
CA VAL A 4 -23.96 9.42 17.43
C VAL A 4 -22.51 8.94 17.67
N THR A 5 -21.98 8.01 16.87
CA THR A 5 -20.64 7.43 17.08
C THR A 5 -19.51 8.19 16.37
N PHE A 6 -19.80 9.00 15.35
CA PHE A 6 -18.82 9.89 14.71
C PHE A 6 -18.67 11.21 15.51
N PHE A 7 -19.74 11.66 16.15
CA PHE A 7 -19.80 12.91 16.92
C PHE A 7 -19.03 12.89 18.25
N LEU A 8 -18.68 11.73 18.81
CA LEU A 8 -18.06 11.66 20.15
C LEU A 8 -16.56 11.99 20.20
N ILE A 9 -15.91 12.28 19.06
CA ILE A 9 -14.49 12.69 19.06
C ILE A 9 -14.33 14.23 19.15
N VAL A 10 -15.40 15.02 18.95
CA VAL A 10 -15.30 16.49 18.98
C VAL A 10 -16.51 17.11 19.69
N SER A 11 -16.49 17.14 21.02
CA SER A 11 -17.43 17.94 21.81
C SER A 11 -16.69 18.86 22.79
N SER A 12 -16.28 20.03 22.29
CA SER A 12 -16.34 21.29 23.04
C SER A 12 -16.00 22.45 22.11
N LEU A 13 -17.02 23.19 21.70
CA LEU A 13 -17.15 24.65 21.81
C LEU A 13 -18.27 25.14 20.87
N GLN A 14 -19.12 25.96 21.46
CA GLN A 14 -20.29 26.60 20.88
C GLN A 14 -19.92 27.58 19.75
N ASP A 15 -20.79 27.64 18.74
CA ASP A 15 -21.02 28.75 17.80
C ASP A 15 -19.81 29.32 17.04
N ALA A 16 -19.46 28.72 15.88
CA ALA A 16 -18.75 29.43 14.82
C ALA A 16 -18.94 28.77 13.43
N TYR A 17 -19.64 29.48 12.55
CA TYR A 17 -19.67 29.34 11.08
C TYR A 17 -20.04 27.95 10.52
N ALA A 18 -21.31 27.77 10.20
CA ALA A 18 -21.78 26.69 9.34
C ALA A 18 -21.16 26.83 7.94
N VAL A 19 -20.13 26.04 7.63
CA VAL A 19 -19.81 25.70 6.24
C VAL A 19 -20.99 24.89 5.73
N THR A 20 -21.78 25.49 4.85
CA THR A 20 -22.80 24.73 4.12
C THR A 20 -22.07 23.97 3.01
N CYS A 21 -22.40 22.68 2.83
CA CYS A 21 -22.09 21.90 1.63
C CYS A 21 -22.74 22.61 0.42
N SER A 22 -22.17 23.73 -0.02
CA SER A 22 -22.73 24.62 -1.04
C SER A 22 -22.35 24.18 -2.45
N GLU A 23 -21.42 23.23 -2.55
CA GLU A 23 -21.00 22.60 -3.80
C GLU A 23 -21.97 21.48 -4.26
N PRO A 24 -22.30 21.39 -5.57
CA PRO A 24 -23.30 20.45 -6.08
C PRO A 24 -23.00 18.97 -5.80
N GLN A 25 -21.73 18.59 -5.74
CA GLN A 25 -21.28 17.20 -5.51
C GLN A 25 -21.33 16.77 -4.03
N LEU A 26 -21.35 17.74 -3.11
CA LEU A 26 -21.50 17.51 -1.67
C LEU A 26 -22.95 17.71 -1.21
N SER A 27 -23.88 18.00 -2.14
CA SER A 27 -25.30 18.19 -1.84
C SER A 27 -25.97 16.95 -1.21
N MET A 28 -25.36 15.78 -1.41
CA MET A 28 -25.79 14.53 -0.80
C MET A 28 -25.08 14.25 0.53
N CYS A 29 -24.31 15.18 1.11
CA CYS A 29 -23.63 15.00 2.40
C CYS A 29 -24.17 15.96 3.46
N ASP A 30 -23.93 15.64 4.72
CA ASP A 30 -24.24 16.50 5.86
C ASP A 30 -22.95 17.22 6.30
N CYS A 31 -22.96 18.56 6.28
CA CYS A 31 -21.83 19.39 6.70
C CYS A 31 -22.12 20.06 8.05
N GLU A 32 -21.20 19.94 9.01
CA GLU A 32 -21.24 20.66 10.29
C GLU A 32 -19.84 21.19 10.65
N GLY A 33 -19.68 22.52 10.65
CA GLY A 33 -18.37 23.14 10.85
C GLY A 33 -17.36 22.68 9.78
N THR A 34 -16.29 22.01 10.20
CA THR A 34 -15.27 21.42 9.30
C THR A 34 -15.43 19.90 9.14
N VAL A 35 -16.56 19.34 9.55
CA VAL A 35 -16.88 17.92 9.43
C VAL A 35 -17.82 17.69 8.26
N ILE A 36 -17.49 16.73 7.41
CA ILE A 36 -18.29 16.34 6.25
C ILE A 36 -18.67 14.86 6.39
N ASP A 37 -19.96 14.60 6.49
CA ASP A 37 -20.53 13.25 6.60
C ASP A 37 -21.33 12.85 5.35
N CYS A 38 -20.74 11.95 4.57
CA CYS A 38 -21.27 11.38 3.34
C CYS A 38 -21.58 9.89 3.50
N ILE A 39 -21.92 9.41 4.70
CA ILE A 39 -22.20 7.99 4.96
C ILE A 39 -23.38 7.47 4.14
N SER A 40 -23.20 6.31 3.50
CA SER A 40 -24.26 5.56 2.80
C SER A 40 -25.07 6.38 1.79
N ARG A 41 -24.38 7.22 1.01
CA ARG A 41 -24.97 8.08 -0.03
C ARG A 41 -24.90 7.47 -1.42
N GLY A 42 -24.36 6.27 -1.56
CA GLY A 42 -24.22 5.56 -2.82
C GLY A 42 -23.11 6.11 -3.72
N LEU A 43 -22.10 6.74 -3.11
CA LEU A 43 -20.95 7.28 -3.83
C LEU A 43 -20.11 6.14 -4.41
N ASP A 44 -19.69 6.26 -5.66
CA ASP A 44 -18.77 5.34 -6.34
C ASP A 44 -17.33 5.87 -6.41
N ALA A 45 -17.13 7.14 -6.07
CA ALA A 45 -15.83 7.80 -5.97
C ALA A 45 -15.80 8.81 -4.80
N ILE A 46 -14.60 9.21 -4.40
CA ILE A 46 -14.41 10.32 -3.47
C ILE A 46 -14.88 11.62 -4.17
N PRO A 47 -15.77 12.43 -3.57
CA PRO A 47 -16.25 13.66 -4.17
C PRO A 47 -15.11 14.65 -4.46
N ASN A 48 -15.19 15.32 -5.60
CA ASN A 48 -14.28 16.44 -5.91
C ASN A 48 -14.69 17.70 -5.14
N ASN A 49 -13.75 18.66 -5.03
CA ASN A 49 -13.97 19.98 -4.40
C ASN A 49 -14.38 19.90 -2.92
N ILE A 50 -13.83 18.94 -2.18
CA ILE A 50 -13.94 18.90 -0.73
C ILE A 50 -13.24 20.14 -0.15
N PRO A 51 -13.90 20.94 0.73
CA PRO A 51 -13.30 22.10 1.37
C PRO A 51 -11.96 21.77 2.05
N SER A 52 -10.91 22.57 1.80
CA SER A 52 -9.55 22.31 2.29
C SER A 52 -9.39 22.41 3.82
N ASP A 53 -10.34 23.07 4.49
CA ASP A 53 -10.43 23.19 5.95
C ASP A 53 -11.15 22.01 6.61
N THR A 54 -11.62 21.02 5.83
CA THR A 54 -12.23 19.78 6.34
C THR A 54 -11.27 19.08 7.31
N THR A 55 -11.74 18.81 8.53
CA THR A 55 -10.96 18.12 9.58
C THR A 55 -11.36 16.65 9.74
N ALA A 56 -12.60 16.30 9.40
CA ALA A 56 -13.06 14.92 9.41
C ALA A 56 -13.97 14.66 8.20
N LEU A 57 -13.65 13.61 7.46
CA LEU A 57 -14.37 13.18 6.26
C LEU A 57 -14.88 11.76 6.45
N ASN A 58 -16.20 11.58 6.46
CA ASN A 58 -16.84 10.28 6.58
C ASN A 58 -17.47 9.86 5.24
N LEU A 59 -16.86 8.87 4.59
CA LEU A 59 -17.29 8.27 3.32
C LEU A 59 -17.68 6.81 3.51
N ALA A 60 -17.97 6.41 4.74
CA ALA A 60 -18.35 5.05 5.12
C ALA A 60 -19.57 4.50 4.35
N GLY A 61 -19.57 3.19 4.10
CA GLY A 61 -20.76 2.49 3.59
C GLY A 61 -21.19 2.92 2.19
N ASN A 62 -20.25 3.32 1.34
CA ASN A 62 -20.47 3.68 -0.05
C ASN A 62 -19.96 2.55 -0.98
N SER A 63 -19.73 2.84 -2.26
CA SER A 63 -19.25 1.91 -3.30
C SER A 63 -17.94 2.37 -3.93
N ILE A 64 -17.12 3.10 -3.18
CA ILE A 64 -15.83 3.63 -3.64
C ILE A 64 -14.87 2.47 -3.90
N THR A 65 -14.18 2.47 -5.05
CA THR A 65 -13.32 1.36 -5.48
C THR A 65 -11.82 1.62 -5.41
N ALA A 66 -11.41 2.89 -5.34
CA ALA A 66 -10.01 3.29 -5.30
C ALA A 66 -9.83 4.64 -4.56
N ILE A 67 -8.60 4.89 -4.10
CA ILE A 67 -8.15 6.20 -3.64
C ILE A 67 -7.00 6.64 -4.55
N ASP A 68 -7.27 7.63 -5.39
CA ASP A 68 -6.29 8.15 -6.36
C ASP A 68 -5.44 9.26 -5.73
N ALA A 69 -4.24 9.49 -6.26
CA ALA A 69 -3.27 10.44 -5.71
C ALA A 69 -3.81 11.87 -5.53
N ASN A 70 -4.76 12.26 -6.39
CA ASN A 70 -5.34 13.61 -6.39
C ASN A 70 -6.70 13.70 -5.66
N SER A 71 -7.31 12.56 -5.30
CA SER A 71 -8.68 12.51 -4.77
C SER A 71 -8.85 13.22 -3.41
N LEU A 72 -7.76 13.34 -2.65
CA LEU A 72 -7.71 13.98 -1.33
C LEU A 72 -6.66 15.10 -1.27
N SER A 73 -6.11 15.51 -2.42
CA SER A 73 -5.08 16.55 -2.47
C SER A 73 -5.62 17.89 -1.96
N GLY A 74 -4.79 18.63 -1.24
CA GLY A 74 -5.14 19.94 -0.67
C GLY A 74 -5.95 19.89 0.64
N LEU A 75 -6.36 18.71 1.11
CA LEU A 75 -7.06 18.53 2.41
C LEU A 75 -6.10 18.62 3.60
N THR A 76 -5.29 19.67 3.65
CA THR A 76 -4.19 19.86 4.61
C THR A 76 -4.62 19.89 6.09
N SER A 77 -5.90 20.16 6.36
CA SER A 77 -6.49 20.17 7.70
C SER A 77 -7.10 18.83 8.12
N LEU A 78 -7.16 17.83 7.23
CA LEU A 78 -7.84 16.57 7.48
C LEU A 78 -7.08 15.75 8.53
N VAL A 79 -7.79 15.36 9.59
CA VAL A 79 -7.27 14.59 10.71
C VAL A 79 -7.80 13.16 10.70
N SER A 80 -9.07 12.98 10.30
CA SER A 80 -9.77 11.71 10.31
C SER A 80 -10.42 11.42 8.96
N LEU A 81 -10.08 10.28 8.38
CA LEU A 81 -10.67 9.79 7.13
C LEU A 81 -11.32 8.43 7.38
N ASN A 82 -12.63 8.36 7.19
CA ASN A 82 -13.36 7.12 7.31
C ASN A 82 -13.86 6.64 5.95
N LEU A 83 -13.32 5.53 5.47
CA LEU A 83 -13.63 4.88 4.20
C LEU A 83 -14.07 3.42 4.41
N ASN A 84 -14.49 3.07 5.62
CA ASN A 84 -14.91 1.71 5.92
C ASN A 84 -16.12 1.27 5.10
N ARG A 85 -16.29 -0.05 4.94
CA ARG A 85 -17.44 -0.64 4.24
C ARG A 85 -17.62 -0.07 2.83
N ASN A 86 -16.54 0.08 2.10
CA ASN A 86 -16.53 0.42 0.68
C ASN A 86 -16.07 -0.82 -0.14
N SER A 87 -15.67 -0.62 -1.39
CA SER A 87 -15.13 -1.68 -2.26
C SER A 87 -13.70 -1.35 -2.71
N ILE A 88 -12.93 -0.66 -1.86
CA ILE A 88 -11.60 -0.15 -2.21
C ILE A 88 -10.66 -1.34 -2.39
N SER A 89 -10.05 -1.43 -3.57
CA SER A 89 -9.08 -2.49 -3.92
C SER A 89 -7.68 -1.94 -4.17
N ASN A 90 -7.53 -0.63 -4.38
CA ASN A 90 -6.26 0.02 -4.65
C ASN A 90 -6.18 1.40 -3.99
N ILE A 91 -4.99 1.75 -3.51
CA ILE A 91 -4.64 3.10 -3.04
C ILE A 91 -3.36 3.48 -3.78
N GLU A 92 -3.40 4.57 -4.54
CA GLU A 92 -2.23 5.01 -5.30
C GLU A 92 -1.09 5.49 -4.38
N ALA A 93 0.15 5.40 -4.87
CA ALA A 93 1.29 5.97 -4.20
C ALA A 93 1.07 7.47 -3.96
N ASP A 94 1.57 7.99 -2.84
CA ASP A 94 1.46 9.40 -2.46
C ASP A 94 0.01 9.92 -2.28
N ALA A 95 -1.00 9.05 -2.21
CA ALA A 95 -2.41 9.45 -2.02
C ALA A 95 -2.67 10.31 -0.77
N PHE A 96 -1.78 10.25 0.23
CA PHE A 96 -1.87 11.07 1.44
C PHE A 96 -0.73 12.09 1.58
N ILE A 97 0.10 12.31 0.55
CA ILE A 97 1.36 13.09 0.65
C ILE A 97 1.18 14.50 1.21
N ASP A 98 0.11 15.20 0.84
CA ASP A 98 -0.13 16.59 1.24
C ASP A 98 -1.01 16.71 2.51
N ILE A 99 -1.46 15.58 3.07
CA ILE A 99 -2.40 15.55 4.21
C ILE A 99 -1.63 15.49 5.53
N LEU A 100 -0.82 16.52 5.79
CA LEU A 100 0.13 16.55 6.91
C LEU A 100 -0.50 16.41 8.31
N SER A 101 -1.80 16.72 8.43
CA SER A 101 -2.56 16.64 9.68
C SER A 101 -3.20 15.27 9.94
N LEU A 102 -3.12 14.34 8.97
CA LEU A 102 -3.83 13.07 9.01
C LEU A 102 -3.32 12.20 10.16
N LYS A 103 -4.25 11.60 10.92
CA LYS A 103 -3.93 10.76 12.09
C LYS A 103 -4.68 9.44 12.07
N LEU A 104 -5.94 9.46 11.62
CA LEU A 104 -6.85 8.32 11.75
C LEU A 104 -7.35 7.94 10.36
N ILE A 105 -7.07 6.70 9.96
CA ILE A 105 -7.51 6.13 8.69
C ILE A 105 -8.28 4.84 8.97
N PHE A 106 -9.54 4.82 8.58
CA PHE A 106 -10.43 3.67 8.71
C PHE A 106 -10.71 3.09 7.32
N LEU A 107 -10.17 1.90 7.06
CA LEU A 107 -10.29 1.18 5.79
C LEU A 107 -10.86 -0.23 6.01
N GLU A 108 -11.45 -0.50 7.17
CA GLU A 108 -12.00 -1.82 7.47
C GLU A 108 -13.16 -2.20 6.54
N SER A 109 -13.28 -3.49 6.25
CA SER A 109 -14.31 -4.02 5.35
C SER A 109 -14.24 -3.41 3.94
N ASN A 110 -13.06 -3.50 3.33
CA ASN A 110 -12.80 -3.17 1.92
C ASN A 110 -12.25 -4.41 1.19
N MET A 111 -11.71 -4.21 -0.01
CA MET A 111 -11.18 -5.27 -0.89
C MET A 111 -9.66 -5.16 -1.07
N LEU A 112 -8.95 -4.54 -0.12
CA LEU A 112 -7.50 -4.37 -0.21
C LEU A 112 -6.78 -5.71 -0.05
N THR A 113 -5.93 -6.05 -1.01
CA THR A 113 -5.00 -7.18 -0.91
C THR A 113 -3.63 -6.77 -0.40
N THR A 114 -3.25 -5.50 -0.61
CA THR A 114 -1.97 -4.95 -0.17
C THR A 114 -2.12 -3.47 0.17
N VAL A 115 -1.23 -3.00 1.04
CA VAL A 115 -1.05 -1.59 1.39
C VAL A 115 0.46 -1.36 1.52
N SER A 116 0.98 -0.37 0.82
CA SER A 116 2.40 0.00 0.86
C SER A 116 2.60 1.28 1.67
N ALA A 117 3.76 1.44 2.30
CA ALA A 117 4.07 2.65 3.06
C ALA A 117 4.21 3.91 2.18
N ASN A 118 4.40 3.74 0.87
CA ASN A 118 4.53 4.85 -0.08
C ASN A 118 3.25 5.70 -0.21
N ILE A 119 2.08 5.21 0.19
CA ILE A 119 0.84 5.98 0.18
C ILE A 119 0.89 7.17 1.15
N PHE A 120 1.73 7.07 2.19
CA PHE A 120 1.89 8.11 3.20
C PHE A 120 2.87 9.21 2.77
N GLY A 121 3.71 9.00 1.74
CA GLY A 121 4.75 9.95 1.37
C GLY A 121 5.64 10.34 2.56
N THR A 122 5.69 11.64 2.88
CA THR A 122 6.40 12.18 4.06
C THR A 122 5.50 12.39 5.29
N THR A 123 4.23 12.01 5.23
CA THR A 123 3.33 12.09 6.40
C THR A 123 3.75 11.07 7.46
N THR A 124 4.16 11.56 8.64
CA THR A 124 4.72 10.74 9.72
C THR A 124 3.85 10.71 10.98
N ASN A 125 2.68 11.35 10.96
CA ASN A 125 1.87 11.53 12.17
C ASN A 125 0.60 10.67 12.20
N ILE A 126 0.56 9.62 11.37
CA ILE A 126 -0.50 8.61 11.44
C ILE A 126 -0.42 7.96 12.83
N LYS A 127 -1.56 7.85 13.50
CA LYS A 127 -1.69 7.22 14.82
C LYS A 127 -2.47 5.93 14.77
N LEU A 128 -3.44 5.84 13.87
CA LEU A 128 -4.31 4.68 13.75
C LEU A 128 -4.58 4.36 12.29
N LEU A 129 -4.23 3.13 11.90
CA LEU A 129 -4.58 2.54 10.61
C LEU A 129 -5.40 1.27 10.85
N VAL A 130 -6.69 1.30 10.49
CA VAL A 130 -7.59 0.14 10.63
C VAL A 130 -7.81 -0.51 9.28
N LEU A 131 -7.37 -1.75 9.14
CA LEU A 131 -7.40 -2.55 7.92
C LEU A 131 -8.15 -3.88 8.12
N THR A 132 -8.83 -4.07 9.26
CA THR A 132 -9.55 -5.32 9.57
C THR A 132 -10.58 -5.66 8.49
N ASN A 133 -10.81 -6.96 8.29
CA ASN A 133 -11.76 -7.44 7.26
C ASN A 133 -11.40 -6.94 5.84
N ASN A 134 -10.13 -7.04 5.48
CA ASN A 134 -9.64 -6.93 4.10
C ASN A 134 -8.90 -8.23 3.74
N PRO A 135 -8.91 -8.67 2.47
CA PRO A 135 -8.21 -9.86 2.01
C PRO A 135 -6.69 -9.64 1.88
N LEU A 136 -6.03 -9.20 2.95
CA LEU A 136 -4.63 -8.74 2.92
C LEU A 136 -3.62 -9.90 2.81
N GLU A 137 -2.79 -9.86 1.78
CA GLU A 137 -1.65 -10.76 1.56
C GLU A 137 -0.40 -10.14 2.20
N CYS A 138 -0.17 -10.46 3.47
CA CYS A 138 0.86 -9.85 4.30
C CYS A 138 2.28 -10.11 3.79
N CYS A 139 2.51 -11.18 3.05
CA CYS A 139 3.81 -11.41 2.42
C CYS A 139 4.17 -10.31 1.40
N THR A 140 3.18 -9.64 0.81
CA THR A 140 3.43 -8.51 -0.11
C THR A 140 3.58 -7.16 0.60
N MET A 141 3.27 -7.09 1.90
CA MET A 141 3.19 -5.86 2.68
C MET A 141 4.37 -5.69 3.66
N ILE A 142 5.49 -6.41 3.47
CA ILE A 142 6.67 -6.32 4.37
C ILE A 142 7.10 -4.87 4.57
N ASN A 143 7.13 -4.07 3.50
CA ASN A 143 7.51 -2.67 3.58
C ASN A 143 6.61 -1.84 4.51
N LEU A 144 5.30 -2.14 4.56
CA LEU A 144 4.38 -1.49 5.49
C LEU A 144 4.68 -1.90 6.94
N PHE A 145 4.95 -3.19 7.20
CA PHE A 145 5.31 -3.65 8.53
C PHE A 145 6.63 -3.05 9.02
N GLU A 146 7.64 -2.96 8.16
CA GLU A 146 8.90 -2.26 8.45
C GLU A 146 8.67 -0.79 8.77
N TRP A 147 7.89 -0.09 7.93
CA TRP A 147 7.51 1.31 8.18
C TRP A 147 6.77 1.46 9.51
N ALA A 148 5.81 0.60 9.80
CA ALA A 148 5.02 0.59 11.03
C ALA A 148 5.90 0.36 12.27
N SER A 149 6.91 -0.51 12.17
CA SER A 149 7.85 -0.79 13.27
C SER A 149 8.76 0.39 13.61
N ASN A 150 8.91 1.35 12.69
CA ASN A 150 9.70 2.57 12.87
C ASN A 150 8.87 3.77 13.35
N GLN A 151 7.58 3.59 13.60
CA GLN A 151 6.72 4.65 14.15
C GLN A 151 6.86 4.77 15.67
N THR A 152 6.27 5.82 16.24
CA THR A 152 6.22 6.02 17.70
C THR A 152 5.31 4.97 18.37
N ASP A 153 5.46 4.80 19.68
CA ASP A 153 4.58 3.90 20.48
C ASP A 153 3.09 4.30 20.45
N GLU A 154 2.75 5.50 19.96
CA GLU A 154 1.36 5.93 19.76
C GLU A 154 0.72 5.33 18.50
N PHE A 155 1.52 4.88 17.54
CA PHE A 155 1.02 4.28 16.31
C PHE A 155 0.44 2.89 16.57
N ASN A 156 -0.76 2.66 16.03
CA ASN A 156 -1.43 1.38 16.10
C ASN A 156 -1.99 1.01 14.72
N MET A 157 -1.81 -0.26 14.37
CA MET A 157 -2.31 -0.83 13.13
C MET A 157 -3.10 -2.10 13.45
N ALA A 158 -4.32 -2.19 12.94
CA ALA A 158 -5.21 -3.31 13.18
C ALA A 158 -5.57 -4.00 11.86
N GLY A 159 -5.41 -5.32 11.80
CA GLY A 159 -5.74 -6.10 10.62
C GLY A 159 -5.39 -7.56 10.77
N SER A 160 -5.68 -8.31 9.72
CA SER A 160 -5.43 -9.75 9.62
C SER A 160 -4.97 -10.10 8.22
N CYS A 161 -4.00 -11.00 8.15
CA CYS A 161 -3.47 -11.61 6.94
C CYS A 161 -4.40 -12.75 6.47
N VAL A 162 -4.48 -12.98 5.16
CA VAL A 162 -5.16 -14.14 4.56
C VAL A 162 -4.20 -15.13 3.87
N ASP A 163 -2.89 -14.97 4.10
CA ASP A 163 -1.86 -15.87 3.56
C ASP A 163 -2.04 -17.32 4.07
N PHE A 164 -1.48 -18.27 3.32
CA PHE A 164 -1.43 -19.70 3.69
C PHE A 164 -2.82 -20.35 3.93
N ASN A 165 -3.89 -19.84 3.30
CA ASN A 165 -5.27 -20.27 3.52
C ASN A 165 -5.75 -20.12 4.97
N THR A 166 -5.14 -19.22 5.74
CA THR A 166 -5.49 -18.98 7.15
C THR A 166 -5.64 -17.50 7.42
N THR A 167 -6.56 -17.14 8.31
CA THR A 167 -6.66 -15.77 8.82
C THR A 167 -5.77 -15.61 10.04
N THR A 168 -4.73 -14.77 9.94
CA THR A 168 -3.75 -14.54 11.02
C THR A 168 -3.75 -13.07 11.43
N GLU A 169 -3.95 -12.74 12.70
CA GLU A 169 -3.83 -11.34 13.16
C GLU A 169 -2.41 -10.81 12.96
N PHE A 170 -2.26 -9.51 12.68
CA PHE A 170 -0.94 -8.89 12.44
C PHE A 170 0.09 -9.17 13.55
N ARG A 171 -0.33 -9.19 14.82
CA ARG A 171 0.59 -9.46 15.95
C ARG A 171 1.16 -10.89 15.97
N GLN A 172 0.53 -11.80 15.23
CA GLN A 172 0.90 -13.21 15.15
C GLN A 172 1.54 -13.56 13.80
N PHE A 173 1.54 -12.64 12.85
CA PHE A 173 2.15 -12.84 11.54
C PHE A 173 3.67 -12.96 11.67
N ASN A 174 4.24 -13.94 10.97
CA ASN A 174 5.68 -14.15 10.91
C ASN A 174 6.14 -14.11 9.45
N SER A 175 6.90 -13.07 9.09
CA SER A 175 7.42 -12.86 7.74
C SER A 175 8.39 -13.95 7.29
N SER A 176 8.96 -14.75 8.21
CA SER A 176 9.83 -15.88 7.82
C SER A 176 9.08 -16.99 7.07
N ASN A 177 7.75 -17.02 7.14
CA ASN A 177 6.94 -17.98 6.42
C ASN A 177 6.69 -17.57 4.96
N CYS A 178 7.05 -16.35 4.57
CA CYS A 178 6.87 -15.87 3.22
C CYS A 178 7.96 -16.40 2.29
N SER A 179 7.54 -16.93 1.15
CA SER A 179 8.43 -17.25 0.03
C SER A 179 8.34 -16.13 -1.02
N PHE A 180 9.48 -15.69 -1.52
CA PHE A 180 9.57 -14.66 -2.56
C PHE A 180 10.16 -15.25 -3.84
N PRO A 181 9.73 -14.78 -5.02
CA PRO A 181 10.41 -15.08 -6.28
C PRO A 181 11.89 -14.68 -6.18
N VAL A 182 12.79 -15.61 -6.54
CA VAL A 182 14.22 -15.33 -6.65
C VAL A 182 14.58 -15.31 -8.11
N ASP A 183 14.94 -14.14 -8.64
CA ASP A 183 15.43 -14.04 -10.02
C ASP A 183 16.82 -14.68 -10.13
N GLY A 184 16.97 -15.57 -11.11
CA GLY A 184 18.22 -16.29 -11.36
C GLY A 184 19.33 -15.38 -11.82
N GLN A 185 20.54 -15.64 -11.33
CA GLN A 185 21.75 -14.99 -11.83
C GLN A 185 22.83 -16.01 -12.18
N TRP A 186 23.58 -15.65 -13.19
CA TRP A 186 24.66 -16.47 -13.71
C TRP A 186 25.78 -16.62 -12.70
N GLY A 187 26.14 -17.87 -12.42
CA GLY A 187 27.36 -18.21 -11.72
C GLY A 187 28.61 -17.94 -12.52
N SER A 188 29.75 -18.21 -11.89
CA SER A 188 31.06 -18.02 -12.50
C SER A 188 31.21 -18.86 -13.75
N TRP A 189 31.84 -18.27 -14.77
CA TRP A 189 32.24 -19.03 -15.95
C TRP A 189 33.23 -20.12 -15.59
N SER A 190 33.09 -21.29 -16.22
CA SER A 190 34.05 -22.38 -16.17
C SER A 190 35.41 -21.92 -16.69
N LYS A 191 36.46 -22.64 -16.29
CA LYS A 191 37.78 -22.48 -16.92
C LYS A 191 37.63 -22.67 -18.44
N PRO A 192 38.14 -21.75 -19.28
CA PRO A 192 38.07 -21.89 -20.73
C PRO A 192 38.78 -23.17 -21.18
N THR A 193 38.12 -23.95 -22.03
CA THR A 193 38.71 -25.08 -22.76
C THR A 193 39.06 -24.62 -24.17
N CYS A 194 40.00 -25.28 -24.84
CA CYS A 194 40.38 -25.01 -26.22
C CYS A 194 40.22 -26.29 -27.05
N SER A 195 39.75 -26.17 -28.29
CA SER A 195 39.53 -27.30 -29.19
C SER A 195 40.83 -28.01 -29.63
N VAL A 196 41.97 -27.36 -29.43
CA VAL A 196 43.31 -27.86 -29.78
C VAL A 196 44.19 -27.90 -28.54
N THR A 197 45.28 -28.65 -28.61
CA THR A 197 46.32 -28.68 -27.56
C THR A 197 47.56 -27.85 -27.91
N CYS A 198 47.67 -27.33 -29.13
CA CYS A 198 48.68 -26.37 -29.56
C CYS A 198 48.19 -25.53 -30.75
N GLY A 199 48.65 -24.29 -30.85
CA GLY A 199 48.28 -23.36 -31.92
C GLY A 199 46.86 -22.79 -31.77
N ASN A 200 46.32 -22.27 -32.88
CA ASN A 200 45.02 -21.59 -32.88
C ASN A 200 43.86 -22.58 -32.85
N GLY A 201 42.87 -22.33 -31.99
CA GLY A 201 41.63 -23.09 -31.91
C GLY A 201 40.43 -22.24 -31.47
N ILE A 202 39.31 -22.92 -31.22
CA ILE A 202 38.10 -22.32 -30.66
C ILE A 202 38.03 -22.69 -29.19
N GLY A 203 38.00 -21.66 -28.36
CA GLY A 203 37.81 -21.75 -26.93
C GLY A 203 36.34 -21.72 -26.56
N SER A 204 35.97 -22.45 -25.51
CA SER A 204 34.62 -22.40 -24.95
C SER A 204 34.65 -22.36 -23.43
N ARG A 205 33.69 -21.66 -22.85
CA ARG A 205 33.39 -21.70 -21.42
C ARG A 205 31.88 -21.77 -21.22
N HIS A 206 31.46 -22.39 -20.13
CA HIS A 206 30.05 -22.51 -19.76
C HIS A 206 29.82 -21.92 -18.37
N ARG A 207 28.58 -21.58 -18.06
CA ARG A 207 28.15 -21.12 -16.74
C ARG A 207 26.81 -21.76 -16.38
N THR A 208 26.48 -21.76 -15.09
CA THR A 208 25.22 -22.28 -14.57
C THR A 208 24.41 -21.15 -13.96
N CYS A 209 23.09 -21.24 -14.03
CA CYS A 209 22.19 -20.26 -13.43
C CYS A 209 21.96 -20.65 -11.97
N ASP A 210 22.94 -20.37 -11.12
CA ASP A 210 23.00 -20.90 -9.74
C ASP A 210 23.48 -19.86 -8.71
N SER A 211 23.64 -18.59 -9.10
CA SER A 211 24.25 -17.57 -8.25
C SER A 211 23.42 -16.29 -8.14
N PRO A 212 22.11 -16.33 -7.79
CA PRO A 212 21.37 -17.48 -7.26
C PRO A 212 20.63 -18.29 -8.32
N GLU A 213 20.17 -19.49 -7.96
CA GLU A 213 19.24 -20.29 -8.78
C GLU A 213 17.83 -19.66 -8.73
N PRO A 214 17.10 -19.55 -9.86
CA PRO A 214 15.74 -19.07 -9.84
C PRO A 214 14.82 -19.97 -8.99
N SER A 215 13.93 -19.37 -8.21
CA SER A 215 12.94 -20.11 -7.40
C SER A 215 11.56 -19.45 -7.40
N GLU A 216 10.53 -20.25 -7.06
CA GLU A 216 9.12 -19.88 -7.17
C GLU A 216 8.81 -19.36 -8.58
N ASP A 217 8.30 -18.14 -8.73
CA ASP A 217 8.04 -17.48 -10.01
C ASP A 217 9.18 -16.52 -10.46
N GLY A 218 10.38 -16.72 -9.92
CA GLY A 218 11.55 -15.93 -10.25
C GLY A 218 11.96 -16.06 -11.73
N LYS A 219 12.50 -14.99 -12.30
CA LYS A 219 12.93 -14.98 -13.71
C LYS A 219 14.15 -15.87 -13.92
N ASP A 220 14.20 -16.56 -15.06
CA ASP A 220 15.39 -17.30 -15.49
C ASP A 220 16.55 -16.34 -15.85
N CYS A 221 17.78 -16.86 -15.83
CA CYS A 221 18.97 -16.10 -16.16
C CYS A 221 18.94 -15.55 -17.59
N VAL A 222 19.18 -14.24 -17.72
CA VAL A 222 19.23 -13.57 -19.02
C VAL A 222 20.60 -13.74 -19.68
N GLY A 223 20.63 -14.26 -20.92
CA GLY A 223 21.85 -14.37 -21.75
C GLY A 223 22.29 -15.82 -22.03
N PRO A 224 23.43 -16.02 -22.71
CA PRO A 224 23.84 -17.36 -23.14
C PRO A 224 24.47 -18.16 -21.99
N ARG A 225 24.22 -19.48 -21.98
CA ARG A 225 24.85 -20.47 -21.08
C ARG A 225 26.29 -20.80 -21.47
N ILE A 226 26.60 -20.69 -22.75
CA ILE A 226 27.91 -21.04 -23.33
C ILE A 226 28.42 -19.84 -24.10
N GLU A 227 29.71 -19.54 -23.95
CA GLU A 227 30.41 -18.52 -24.70
C GLU A 227 31.60 -19.14 -25.43
N THR A 228 31.79 -18.74 -26.68
CA THR A 228 32.87 -19.20 -27.55
C THR A 228 33.75 -18.04 -27.98
N SER A 229 35.07 -18.23 -27.96
CA SER A 229 36.06 -17.23 -28.39
C SER A 229 37.26 -17.92 -29.08
N LEU A 230 38.18 -17.17 -29.67
CA LEU A 230 39.43 -17.76 -30.19
C LEU A 230 40.41 -18.04 -29.04
N CYS A 231 41.10 -19.18 -29.10
CA CYS A 231 42.17 -19.56 -28.17
C CYS A 231 43.48 -19.84 -28.92
N ASN A 232 44.60 -19.67 -28.23
CA ASN A 232 45.94 -20.05 -28.68
C ASN A 232 46.70 -20.70 -27.52
N LEU A 233 47.17 -21.95 -27.71
CA LEU A 233 47.87 -22.75 -26.70
C LEU A 233 49.30 -23.12 -27.14
#